data_AF-H6QPC6-F1
#
_entry.id   AF-H6QPC6-F1
#
_cell.length_a   1.000
_cell.length_b   1.000
_cell.length_c   1.000
_cell.angle_alpha   90.00
_cell.angle_beta   90.00
_cell.angle_gamma   90.00
#
_symmetry.space_group_name_H-M   'P 1'
#
loop_
_entity.id
_entity.type
_entity.pdbx_description
1 polymer ?
#
loop_
_entity_poly.entity_id
_entity_poly.type
_entity_poly.pdbx_seq_one_letter_code
_entity_poly.pdbx_strand_id
1 'polypeptide(L)'
;MADTHTSSNPRTASVLQVLNDLIEKHDESMNGSTGEEREELTQDELDRKYELLDQLHSSLLPSLQDQLRKFLISLDLPYNEPKKYPNPDFEAACEILAQLDQTMDETIECIESAALDVVPFNTHDHHFKRGKDFRCTHLRSNTSTLITDIRDMFINCDLFINHLNKPEESRRQKLSSLFERDVLVASTQCIDLAGKIRRWSQASDFEVIQDEWERESRVTQFLTRNLEYLGSTTHD
;
A
#
# COMPACT_ATOMS: atom_id res chain seq x y z
N MET A 1 17.37 -31.81 31.95
CA MET A 1 17.86 -31.02 30.81
C MET A 1 17.34 -31.71 29.57
N ALA A 2 16.31 -31.14 28.95
CA ALA A 2 15.72 -31.66 27.74
C ALA A 2 15.81 -30.52 26.72
N ASP A 3 16.66 -30.72 25.72
CA ASP A 3 16.86 -29.79 24.62
C ASP A 3 15.59 -29.76 23.77
N THR A 4 14.78 -28.72 23.95
CA THR A 4 13.77 -28.31 22.97
C THR A 4 14.49 -27.75 21.76
N HIS A 5 14.86 -28.63 20.83
CA HIS A 5 15.15 -28.23 19.46
C HIS A 5 13.86 -27.72 18.83
N THR A 6 13.62 -26.42 18.95
CA THR A 6 12.73 -25.67 18.07
C THR A 6 13.42 -25.64 16.70
N SER A 7 13.29 -26.73 15.94
CA SER A 7 13.72 -26.79 14.54
C SER A 7 12.82 -25.85 13.74
N SER A 8 13.18 -24.57 13.69
CA SER A 8 12.54 -23.60 12.81
C SER A 8 12.61 -24.12 11.38
N ASN A 9 11.48 -24.20 10.68
CA ASN A 9 11.44 -24.64 9.29
C ASN A 9 12.28 -23.66 8.44
N PRO A 10 13.32 -24.10 7.72
CA PRO A 10 14.21 -23.21 6.97
C PRO A 10 13.46 -22.36 5.93
N ARG A 11 12.34 -22.85 5.40
CA ARG A 11 11.49 -22.10 4.46
C ARG A 11 10.76 -20.93 5.12
N THR A 12 10.33 -21.13 6.37
CA THR A 12 9.68 -20.08 7.18
C THR A 12 10.69 -19.01 7.58
N ALA A 13 11.92 -19.40 7.93
CA ALA A 13 12.99 -18.43 8.21
C ALA A 13 13.32 -17.57 6.97
N SER A 14 13.33 -18.18 5.78
CA SER A 14 13.59 -17.47 4.52
C SER A 14 12.53 -16.41 4.21
N VAL A 15 11.23 -16.72 4.34
CA VAL A 15 10.18 -15.74 4.04
C VAL A 15 10.15 -14.59 5.04
N LEU A 16 10.40 -14.88 6.33
CA LEU A 16 10.50 -13.86 7.37
C LEU A 16 11.68 -12.92 7.11
N GLN A 17 12.82 -13.46 6.66
CA GLN A 17 13.95 -12.64 6.28
C GLN A 17 13.59 -11.70 5.11
N VAL A 18 13.01 -12.23 4.03
CA VAL A 18 12.57 -11.40 2.89
C VAL A 18 11.59 -10.32 3.33
N LEU A 19 10.60 -10.63 4.18
CA LEU A 19 9.67 -9.64 4.68
C LEU A 19 10.38 -8.52 5.46
N ASN A 20 11.32 -8.86 6.34
CA ASN A 20 12.07 -7.87 7.11
C ASN A 20 12.95 -6.99 6.20
N ASP A 21 13.63 -7.59 5.22
CA ASP A 21 14.44 -6.86 4.24
C ASP A 21 13.57 -5.84 3.47
N LEU A 22 12.35 -6.22 3.08
CA LEU A 22 11.41 -5.32 2.41
C LEU A 22 10.84 -4.23 3.32
N ILE A 23 10.56 -4.56 4.60
CA ILE A 23 10.09 -3.58 5.58
C ILE A 23 11.13 -2.50 5.82
N GLU A 24 12.41 -2.88 5.90
CA GLU A 24 13.53 -1.95 6.07
C GLU A 24 13.74 -1.11 4.80
N LYS A 25 13.76 -1.76 3.63
CA LYS A 25 13.94 -1.08 2.34
C LYS A 25 12.90 0.02 2.12
N HIS A 26 11.65 -0.23 2.48
CA HIS A 26 10.54 0.68 2.20
C HIS A 26 10.16 1.61 3.37
N ASP A 27 10.92 1.63 4.48
CA ASP A 27 10.64 2.49 5.65
C ASP A 27 10.76 3.99 5.32
N GLU A 28 11.72 4.35 4.48
CA GLU A 28 12.00 5.74 4.06
C GLU A 28 11.75 5.96 2.56
N SER A 29 11.00 5.06 1.93
CA SER A 29 10.69 5.18 0.51
C SER A 29 9.85 6.43 0.23
N MET A 30 10.07 7.06 -0.92
CA MET A 30 9.37 8.30 -1.35
C MET A 30 9.72 9.58 -0.57
N ASN A 31 10.85 9.64 0.14
CA ASN A 31 11.43 10.88 0.70
C ASN A 31 12.05 11.81 -0.37
N GLY A 32 11.63 11.67 -1.64
CA GLY A 32 12.22 12.31 -2.82
C GLY A 32 12.22 13.84 -2.77
N SER A 33 13.18 14.43 -3.49
CA SER A 33 13.38 15.87 -3.57
C SER A 33 12.19 16.57 -4.23
N THR A 34 11.77 17.69 -3.66
CA THR A 34 10.89 18.65 -4.35
C THR A 34 11.53 19.10 -5.65
N GLY A 35 10.77 18.96 -6.74
CA GLY A 35 11.10 19.47 -8.06
C GLY A 35 11.49 20.95 -8.09
N GLU A 36 12.24 21.35 -9.12
CA GLU A 36 12.44 22.77 -9.40
C GLU A 36 11.15 23.38 -9.94
N GLU A 37 10.75 24.54 -9.42
CA GLU A 37 9.63 25.29 -9.97
C GLU A 37 9.99 25.81 -11.37
N ARG A 38 9.18 25.45 -12.37
CA ARG A 38 9.38 25.86 -13.76
C ARG A 38 8.16 26.58 -14.29
N GLU A 39 8.38 27.65 -15.04
CA GLU A 39 7.30 28.49 -15.58
C GLU A 39 6.52 27.77 -16.71
N GLU A 40 7.21 26.95 -17.51
CA GLU A 40 6.64 26.14 -18.59
C GLU A 40 7.39 24.81 -18.76
N LEU A 41 6.67 23.79 -19.26
CA LEU A 41 7.22 22.51 -19.72
C LEU A 41 7.17 22.43 -21.23
N THR A 42 8.20 21.82 -21.81
CA THR A 42 8.23 21.47 -23.24
C THR A 42 7.20 20.37 -23.54
N GLN A 43 6.77 20.27 -24.81
CA GLN A 43 5.83 19.22 -25.22
C GLN A 43 6.40 17.82 -24.98
N ASP A 44 7.70 17.61 -25.22
CA ASP A 44 8.37 16.32 -25.00
C ASP A 44 8.37 15.92 -23.51
N GLU A 45 8.56 16.87 -22.60
CA GLU A 45 8.46 16.64 -21.15
C GLU A 45 7.03 16.27 -20.74
N LEU A 46 6.02 16.93 -21.32
CA LEU A 46 4.62 16.61 -21.07
C LEU A 46 4.22 15.23 -21.61
N ASP A 47 4.69 14.87 -22.81
CA ASP A 47 4.42 13.57 -23.40
C ASP A 47 5.05 12.45 -22.58
N ARG A 48 6.30 12.64 -22.11
CA ARG A 48 6.94 11.69 -21.18
C ARG A 48 6.17 11.57 -19.87
N LYS A 49 5.70 12.70 -19.31
CA LYS A 49 4.87 12.71 -18.09
C LYS A 49 3.59 11.90 -18.30
N TYR A 50 2.97 12.04 -19.46
CA TYR A 50 1.77 11.29 -19.83
C TYR A 50 2.03 9.79 -19.99
N GLU A 51 3.15 9.40 -20.58
CA GLU A 51 3.57 8.00 -20.67
C GLU A 51 3.75 7.37 -19.29
N LEU A 52 4.38 8.08 -18.35
CA LEU A 52 4.53 7.62 -16.96
C LEU A 52 3.17 7.45 -16.27
N LEU A 53 2.27 8.41 -16.42
CA LEU A 53 0.91 8.30 -15.84
C LEU A 53 0.13 7.14 -16.48
N ASP A 54 0.31 6.86 -17.77
CA ASP A 54 -0.29 5.72 -18.45
C ASP A 54 0.33 4.39 -17.99
N GLN A 55 1.64 4.34 -17.76
CA GLN A 55 2.32 3.16 -17.21
C GLN A 55 1.81 2.85 -15.80
N LEU A 56 1.72 3.86 -14.94
CA LEU A 56 1.16 3.76 -13.60
C LEU A 56 -0.28 3.19 -13.64
N HIS A 57 -1.12 3.73 -14.52
CA HIS A 57 -2.51 3.31 -14.66
C HIS A 57 -2.68 1.89 -15.21
N SER A 58 -2.00 1.58 -16.32
CA SER A 58 -2.28 0.42 -17.15
C SER A 58 -1.52 -0.84 -16.74
N SER A 59 -0.38 -0.69 -16.06
CA SER A 59 0.53 -1.80 -15.77
C SER A 59 0.86 -1.93 -14.28
N LEU A 60 1.37 -0.87 -13.65
CA LEU A 60 1.94 -0.95 -12.31
C LEU A 60 0.87 -1.17 -11.22
N LEU A 61 -0.16 -0.32 -11.16
CA LEU A 61 -1.23 -0.47 -10.17
C LEU A 61 -2.03 -1.77 -10.33
N PRO A 62 -2.42 -2.21 -11.55
CA PRO A 62 -3.01 -3.54 -11.73
C PRO A 62 -2.09 -4.67 -11.28
N SER A 63 -0.79 -4.58 -11.56
CA SER A 63 0.18 -5.62 -11.15
C SER A 63 0.30 -5.71 -9.63
N LEU A 64 0.39 -4.58 -8.92
CA LEU A 64 0.37 -4.55 -7.45
C LEU A 64 -0.90 -5.23 -6.90
N GLN A 65 -2.09 -4.89 -7.43
CA GLN A 65 -3.33 -5.52 -6.99
C GLN A 65 -3.32 -7.04 -7.17
N ASP A 66 -2.88 -7.52 -8.33
CA ASP A 66 -2.86 -8.94 -8.63
C ASP A 66 -1.79 -9.70 -7.84
N GLN A 67 -0.61 -9.11 -7.66
CA GLN A 67 0.46 -9.68 -6.85
C GLN A 67 0.06 -9.76 -5.37
N LEU A 68 -0.56 -8.72 -4.80
CA LEU A 68 -1.09 -8.76 -3.43
C LEU A 68 -2.12 -9.87 -3.23
N ARG A 69 -3.04 -10.06 -4.20
CA ARG A 69 -4.02 -11.17 -4.16
C ARG A 69 -3.33 -12.53 -4.23
N LYS A 70 -2.36 -12.69 -5.13
CA LYS A 70 -1.58 -13.93 -5.25
C LYS A 70 -0.80 -14.21 -3.98
N PHE A 71 -0.24 -13.19 -3.33
CA PHE A 71 0.47 -13.32 -2.07
C PHE A 71 -0.45 -13.84 -0.96
N LEU A 72 -1.65 -13.27 -0.80
CA LEU A 72 -2.65 -13.80 0.14
C LEU A 72 -3.03 -15.26 -0.12
N ILE A 73 -3.21 -15.62 -1.39
CA ILE A 73 -3.48 -17.01 -1.79
C ILE A 73 -2.31 -17.92 -1.40
N SER A 74 -1.06 -17.47 -1.60
CA SER A 74 0.13 -18.24 -1.20
C SER A 74 0.23 -18.43 0.32
N LEU A 75 -0.33 -17.50 1.12
CA LEU A 75 -0.41 -17.63 2.57
C LEU A 75 -1.58 -18.50 3.06
N ASP A 76 -2.37 -19.07 2.13
CA ASP A 76 -3.60 -19.82 2.41
C ASP A 76 -4.62 -19.01 3.22
N LEU A 77 -4.74 -17.71 2.90
CA LEU A 77 -5.70 -16.78 3.50
C LEU A 77 -6.83 -16.45 2.52
N PRO A 78 -7.81 -17.34 2.29
CA PRO A 78 -8.92 -17.05 1.39
C PRO A 78 -9.86 -16.01 2.00
N TYR A 79 -10.29 -15.04 1.18
CA TYR A 79 -11.20 -13.95 1.55
C TYR A 79 -12.54 -14.40 2.17
N ASN A 80 -12.94 -15.67 2.01
CA ASN A 80 -14.31 -16.11 2.26
C ASN A 80 -14.50 -16.90 3.57
N GLU A 81 -13.50 -17.62 4.09
CA GLU A 81 -13.62 -18.32 5.39
C GLU A 81 -12.24 -18.53 6.06
N PRO A 82 -12.10 -18.21 7.36
CA PRO A 82 -10.89 -18.52 8.12
C PRO A 82 -10.68 -20.03 8.16
N LYS A 83 -9.56 -20.52 7.64
CA LYS A 83 -9.18 -21.92 7.77
C LYS A 83 -8.62 -22.18 9.15
N LYS A 84 -9.07 -23.26 9.80
CA LYS A 84 -8.59 -23.67 11.12
C LYS A 84 -7.09 -23.97 11.17
N TYR A 85 -6.50 -24.29 10.01
CA TYR A 85 -5.07 -24.55 9.83
C TYR A 85 -4.65 -24.10 8.42
N PRO A 86 -4.23 -22.83 8.24
CA PRO A 86 -3.66 -22.39 6.97
C PRO A 86 -2.36 -23.17 6.70
N ASN A 87 -2.13 -23.51 5.43
CA ASN A 87 -0.92 -24.17 4.97
C ASN A 87 -0.23 -23.34 3.88
N PRO A 88 0.55 -22.31 4.26
CA PRO A 88 1.22 -21.42 3.32
C PRO A 88 2.21 -22.15 2.40
N ASP A 89 2.24 -21.74 1.15
CA ASP A 89 3.32 -22.02 0.21
C ASP A 89 4.38 -20.92 0.29
N PHE A 90 5.35 -21.11 1.18
CA PHE A 90 6.42 -20.12 1.40
C PHE A 90 7.37 -19.95 0.20
N GLU A 91 7.45 -20.95 -0.69
CA GLU A 91 8.27 -20.84 -1.90
C GLU A 91 7.61 -19.88 -2.89
N ALA A 92 6.32 -20.09 -3.16
CA ALA A 92 5.52 -19.17 -3.97
C ALA A 92 5.44 -17.77 -3.32
N ALA A 93 5.31 -17.69 -1.99
CA ALA A 93 5.25 -16.42 -1.27
C ALA A 93 6.52 -15.58 -1.49
N CYS A 94 7.71 -16.19 -1.40
CA CYS A 94 8.99 -15.49 -1.64
C CYS A 94 9.09 -14.98 -3.08
N GLU A 95 8.69 -15.79 -4.08
CA GLU A 95 8.70 -15.36 -5.49
C GLU A 95 7.77 -14.17 -5.73
N ILE A 96 6.59 -14.18 -5.11
CA ILE A 96 5.63 -13.08 -5.23
C ILE A 96 6.14 -11.82 -4.51
N LEU A 97 6.77 -11.96 -3.35
CA LEU A 97 7.38 -10.84 -2.63
C LEU A 97 8.48 -10.15 -3.46
N ALA A 98 9.31 -10.92 -4.16
CA ALA A 98 10.32 -10.36 -5.06
C ALA A 98 9.69 -9.58 -6.23
N GLN A 99 8.57 -10.07 -6.79
CA GLN A 99 7.83 -9.36 -7.83
C GLN A 99 7.15 -8.09 -7.30
N LEU A 100 6.60 -8.15 -6.08
CA LEU A 100 6.02 -6.99 -5.39
C LEU A 100 7.07 -5.92 -5.18
N ASP A 101 8.24 -6.28 -4.67
CA ASP A 101 9.34 -5.35 -4.44
C ASP A 101 9.74 -4.59 -5.71
N GLN A 102 9.97 -5.34 -6.80
CA GLN A 102 10.28 -4.74 -8.09
C GLN A 102 9.16 -3.80 -8.57
N THR A 103 7.91 -4.23 -8.46
CA THR A 103 6.76 -3.42 -8.92
C THR A 103 6.58 -2.17 -8.06
N MET A 104 6.87 -2.25 -6.76
CA MET A 104 6.88 -1.12 -5.85
C MET A 104 7.96 -0.11 -6.26
N ASP A 105 9.20 -0.56 -6.49
CA ASP A 105 10.29 0.31 -6.95
C ASP A 105 9.95 1.01 -8.27
N GLU A 106 9.44 0.25 -9.25
CA GLU A 106 9.01 0.81 -10.54
C GLU A 106 7.87 1.82 -10.37
N THR A 107 6.95 1.56 -9.44
CA THR A 107 5.84 2.49 -9.09
C THR A 107 6.36 3.78 -8.48
N ILE A 108 7.31 3.68 -7.55
CA ILE A 108 7.99 4.80 -6.90
C ILE A 108 8.72 5.65 -7.92
N GLU A 109 9.58 5.05 -8.75
CA GLU A 109 10.34 5.75 -9.78
C GLU A 109 9.41 6.43 -10.79
N CYS A 110 8.36 5.74 -11.20
CA CYS A 110 7.38 6.25 -12.15
C CYS A 110 6.66 7.50 -11.63
N ILE A 111 6.18 7.47 -10.38
CA ILE A 111 5.40 8.59 -9.84
C ILE A 111 6.27 9.76 -9.40
N GLU A 112 7.46 9.51 -8.85
CA GLU A 112 8.43 10.57 -8.55
C GLU A 112 8.83 11.28 -9.85
N SER A 113 9.18 10.52 -10.90
CA SER A 113 9.50 11.08 -12.21
C SER A 113 8.33 11.89 -12.81
N ALA A 114 7.10 11.41 -12.65
CA ALA A 114 5.92 12.13 -13.13
C ALA A 114 5.58 13.37 -12.29
N ALA A 115 6.13 13.52 -11.09
CA ALA A 115 5.87 14.63 -10.18
C ALA A 115 7.07 15.60 -10.02
N LEU A 116 8.21 15.32 -10.66
CA LEU A 116 9.44 16.10 -10.54
C LEU A 116 9.34 17.54 -11.07
N ASP A 117 8.51 17.82 -12.06
CA ASP A 117 8.38 19.19 -12.58
C ASP A 117 7.10 19.85 -12.04
N VAL A 118 7.29 20.85 -11.18
CA VAL A 118 6.22 21.65 -10.57
C VAL A 118 6.02 22.91 -11.41
N VAL A 119 4.84 23.05 -12.02
CA VAL A 119 4.44 24.29 -12.68
C VAL A 119 3.54 25.07 -11.73
N PRO A 120 3.87 26.33 -11.39
CA PRO A 120 3.10 27.14 -10.46
C PRO A 120 1.62 27.22 -10.84
N PHE A 121 0.74 27.22 -9.83
CA PHE A 121 -0.70 27.46 -10.00
C PHE A 121 -0.95 28.91 -10.46
N ASN A 122 -0.76 29.18 -11.74
CA ASN A 122 -1.35 30.32 -12.42
C ASN A 122 -2.61 29.86 -13.16
N THR A 123 -3.50 30.79 -13.49
CA THR A 123 -4.81 30.52 -14.13
C THR A 123 -4.72 29.92 -15.55
N HIS A 124 -3.55 29.43 -15.98
CA HIS A 124 -3.26 28.96 -17.33
C HIS A 124 -2.80 27.49 -17.40
N ASP A 125 -2.95 26.72 -16.32
CA ASP A 125 -2.58 25.30 -16.24
C ASP A 125 -3.46 24.36 -17.10
N HIS A 126 -4.51 24.89 -17.73
CA HIS A 126 -5.51 24.11 -18.47
C HIS A 126 -4.92 23.21 -19.56
N HIS A 127 -3.82 23.62 -20.19
CA HIS A 127 -3.17 22.84 -21.24
C HIS A 127 -2.47 21.57 -20.73
N PHE A 128 -2.15 21.50 -19.43
CA PHE A 128 -1.52 20.34 -18.81
C PHE A 128 -2.46 19.16 -18.55
N LYS A 129 -3.79 19.36 -18.58
CA LYS A 129 -4.81 18.31 -18.42
C LYS A 129 -4.52 17.40 -17.22
N ARG A 130 -4.23 16.10 -17.43
CA ARG A 130 -3.92 15.13 -16.37
C ARG A 130 -2.54 15.31 -15.73
N GLY A 131 -1.66 16.07 -16.36
CA GLY A 131 -0.31 16.39 -15.91
C GLY A 131 -0.22 17.67 -15.08
N LYS A 132 -1.36 18.24 -14.67
CA LYS A 132 -1.39 19.36 -13.71
C LYS A 132 -0.65 18.98 -12.43
N ASP A 133 0.03 19.94 -11.83
CA ASP A 133 0.79 19.73 -10.61
C ASP A 133 -0.07 19.15 -9.47
N PHE A 134 -1.26 19.72 -9.25
CA PHE A 134 -2.25 19.19 -8.30
C PHE A 134 -2.47 17.67 -8.45
N ARG A 135 -2.62 17.22 -9.70
CA ARG A 135 -2.93 15.82 -10.03
C ARG A 135 -1.76 14.92 -9.71
N CYS A 136 -0.56 15.32 -10.13
CA CYS A 136 0.66 14.57 -9.89
C CYS A 136 1.01 14.53 -8.39
N THR A 137 0.87 15.65 -7.69
CA THR A 137 1.05 15.72 -6.23
C THR A 137 0.05 14.83 -5.50
N HIS A 138 -1.23 14.86 -5.90
CA HIS A 138 -2.26 14.00 -5.32
C HIS A 138 -1.98 12.51 -5.56
N LEU A 139 -1.59 12.14 -6.79
CA LEU A 139 -1.21 10.76 -7.13
C LEU A 139 0.05 10.31 -6.37
N ARG A 140 1.05 11.19 -6.24
CA ARG A 140 2.30 10.92 -5.49
C ARG A 140 2.01 10.67 -4.02
N SER A 141 1.23 11.54 -3.38
CA SER A 141 0.84 11.41 -1.98
C SER A 141 0.12 10.07 -1.73
N ASN A 142 -0.89 9.74 -2.53
CA ASN A 142 -1.62 8.49 -2.37
C ASN A 142 -0.78 7.26 -2.72
N THR A 143 0.14 7.36 -3.68
CA THR A 143 1.07 6.28 -3.99
C THR A 143 2.05 6.05 -2.84
N SER A 144 2.57 7.11 -2.22
CA SER A 144 3.37 7.00 -1.00
C SER A 144 2.58 6.33 0.13
N THR A 145 1.31 6.72 0.35
CA THR A 145 0.43 6.03 1.31
C THR A 145 0.29 4.54 0.97
N LEU A 146 0.08 4.18 -0.30
CA LEU A 146 0.00 2.78 -0.72
C LEU A 146 1.28 1.99 -0.41
N ILE A 147 2.45 2.55 -0.70
CA ILE A 147 3.74 1.90 -0.42
C ILE A 147 3.89 1.66 1.10
N THR A 148 3.56 2.65 1.92
CA THR A 148 3.55 2.54 3.38
C THR A 148 2.55 1.49 3.87
N ASP A 149 1.33 1.47 3.34
CA ASP A 149 0.30 0.50 3.72
C ASP A 149 0.72 -0.94 3.36
N ILE A 150 1.36 -1.15 2.20
CA ILE A 150 1.91 -2.45 1.79
C ILE A 150 3.03 -2.89 2.75
N ARG A 151 3.91 -1.96 3.14
CA ARG A 151 4.93 -2.22 4.15
C ARG A 151 4.31 -2.63 5.50
N ASP A 152 3.30 -1.90 5.97
CA ASP A 152 2.63 -2.22 7.24
C ASP A 152 1.90 -3.58 7.16
N MET A 153 1.37 -3.93 5.98
CA MET A 153 0.85 -5.26 5.71
C MET A 153 1.94 -6.34 5.83
N PHE A 154 3.19 -6.08 5.39
CA PHE A 154 4.31 -7.03 5.59
C PHE A 154 4.60 -7.27 7.08
N ILE A 155 4.48 -6.24 7.94
CA ILE A 155 4.63 -6.39 9.40
C ILE A 155 3.55 -7.35 9.95
N ASN A 156 2.30 -7.19 9.50
CA ASN A 156 1.22 -8.09 9.89
C ASN A 156 1.46 -9.53 9.41
N CYS A 157 2.06 -9.70 8.22
CA CYS A 157 2.43 -11.00 7.68
C CYS A 157 3.56 -11.66 8.49
N ASP A 158 4.58 -10.90 8.89
CA ASP A 158 5.65 -11.39 9.77
C ASP A 158 5.07 -11.92 11.09
N LEU A 159 4.18 -11.15 11.73
CA LEU A 159 3.51 -11.55 12.96
C LEU A 159 2.67 -12.82 12.79
N PHE A 160 1.93 -12.91 11.68
CA PHE A 160 1.14 -14.09 11.33
C PHE A 160 2.01 -15.33 11.12
N ILE A 161 3.05 -15.24 10.30
CA ILE A 161 3.96 -16.36 10.00
C ILE A 161 4.72 -16.81 11.26
N ASN A 162 5.16 -15.86 12.08
CA ASN A 162 5.76 -16.14 13.39
C ASN A 162 4.78 -16.84 14.33
N HIS A 163 3.48 -16.51 14.28
CA HIS A 163 2.45 -17.25 15.02
C HIS A 163 2.28 -18.68 14.51
N LEU A 164 2.29 -18.90 13.19
CA LEU A 164 2.20 -20.23 12.58
C LEU A 164 3.35 -21.16 12.97
N ASN A 165 4.55 -20.60 13.16
CA ASN A 165 5.74 -21.36 13.55
C ASN A 165 5.72 -21.82 15.03
N LYS A 166 4.74 -21.37 15.84
CA LYS A 166 4.63 -21.78 17.24
C LYS A 166 4.01 -23.18 17.39
N PRO A 167 4.30 -23.90 18.49
CA PRO A 167 3.71 -25.22 18.78
C PRO A 167 2.18 -25.18 18.72
N GLU A 168 1.55 -26.26 18.24
CA GLU A 168 0.10 -26.32 17.98
C GLU A 168 -0.76 -25.96 19.22
N GLU A 169 -0.29 -26.32 20.41
CA GLU A 169 -0.89 -25.96 21.71
C GLU A 169 -1.12 -24.45 21.86
N SER A 170 -0.21 -23.64 21.32
CA SER A 170 -0.25 -22.17 21.37
C SER A 170 -0.99 -21.54 20.18
N ARG A 171 -1.22 -22.28 19.09
CA ARG A 171 -1.98 -21.85 17.91
C ARG A 171 -3.50 -21.95 18.09
N ARG A 172 -3.98 -22.81 19.00
CA ARG A 172 -5.42 -22.99 19.30
C ARG A 172 -6.09 -21.78 20.00
N GLN A 173 -5.41 -20.64 20.11
CA GLN A 173 -5.90 -19.43 20.77
C GLN A 173 -6.59 -18.48 19.78
N LYS A 174 -7.48 -17.61 20.28
CA LYS A 174 -8.13 -16.51 19.51
C LYS A 174 -7.12 -15.62 18.74
N LEU A 175 -5.85 -15.64 19.12
CA LEU A 175 -4.78 -14.88 18.47
C LEU A 175 -4.57 -15.26 17.00
N SER A 176 -4.73 -16.53 16.59
CA SER A 176 -4.58 -16.92 15.16
C SER A 176 -5.58 -16.15 14.29
N SER A 177 -6.85 -16.15 14.71
CA SER A 177 -7.91 -15.43 13.98
C SER A 177 -7.74 -13.90 13.97
N LEU A 178 -6.98 -13.34 14.92
CA LEU A 178 -6.67 -11.91 14.92
C LEU A 178 -5.60 -11.59 13.86
N PHE A 179 -4.48 -12.31 13.86
CA PHE A 179 -3.41 -12.08 12.87
C PHE A 179 -3.89 -12.33 11.44
N GLU A 180 -4.66 -13.39 11.20
CA GLU A 180 -5.27 -13.66 9.89
C GLU A 180 -6.15 -12.49 9.43
N ARG A 181 -7.02 -12.00 10.32
CA ARG A 181 -7.90 -10.87 10.02
C ARG A 181 -7.11 -9.59 9.76
N ASP A 182 -6.08 -9.32 10.54
CA ASP A 182 -5.30 -8.09 10.43
C ASP A 182 -4.53 -8.07 9.09
N VAL A 183 -3.97 -9.21 8.66
CA VAL A 183 -3.38 -9.37 7.31
C VAL A 183 -4.43 -9.15 6.21
N LEU A 184 -5.61 -9.77 6.33
CA LEU A 184 -6.69 -9.63 5.35
C LEU A 184 -7.20 -8.20 5.22
N VAL A 185 -7.39 -7.51 6.34
CA VAL A 185 -7.84 -6.11 6.37
C VAL A 185 -6.80 -5.21 5.72
N ALA A 186 -5.53 -5.31 6.14
CA ALA A 186 -4.46 -4.49 5.58
C ALA A 186 -4.29 -4.71 4.06
N SER A 187 -4.32 -5.97 3.62
CA SER A 187 -4.20 -6.31 2.20
C SER A 187 -5.39 -5.80 1.38
N THR A 188 -6.60 -5.87 1.92
CA THR A 188 -7.81 -5.34 1.26
C THR A 188 -7.72 -3.84 1.10
N GLN A 189 -7.26 -3.13 2.14
CA GLN A 189 -7.03 -1.68 2.09
C GLN A 189 -6.01 -1.30 1.00
N CYS A 190 -4.89 -2.03 0.92
CA CYS A 190 -3.88 -1.82 -0.12
C CYS A 190 -4.46 -2.02 -1.53
N ILE A 191 -5.18 -3.12 -1.76
CA ILE A 191 -5.79 -3.44 -3.06
C ILE A 191 -6.83 -2.37 -3.45
N ASP A 192 -7.65 -1.93 -2.51
CA ASP A 192 -8.67 -0.91 -2.75
C ASP A 192 -8.02 0.45 -3.04
N LEU A 193 -6.97 0.82 -2.31
CA LEU A 193 -6.23 2.06 -2.53
C LEU A 193 -5.53 2.06 -3.90
N ALA A 194 -4.85 0.98 -4.28
CA ALA A 194 -4.28 0.83 -5.62
C ALA A 194 -5.37 0.98 -6.71
N GLY A 195 -6.57 0.44 -6.46
CA GLY A 195 -7.72 0.62 -7.34
C GLY A 195 -8.22 2.07 -7.41
N LYS A 196 -8.20 2.81 -6.28
CA LYS A 196 -8.54 4.23 -6.23
C LYS A 196 -7.54 5.08 -7.00
N ILE A 197 -6.23 4.90 -6.77
CA ILE A 197 -5.17 5.61 -7.49
C ILE A 197 -5.31 5.36 -9.00
N ARG A 198 -5.60 4.11 -9.38
CA ARG A 198 -5.82 3.76 -10.78
C ARG A 198 -7.00 4.51 -11.37
N ARG A 199 -8.12 4.63 -10.64
CA ARG A 199 -9.27 5.44 -11.09
C ARG A 199 -8.90 6.92 -11.18
N TRP A 200 -8.26 7.48 -10.15
CA TRP A 200 -7.89 8.89 -10.13
C TRP A 200 -6.97 9.26 -11.27
N SER A 201 -6.03 8.41 -11.68
CA SER A 201 -5.12 8.70 -12.81
C SER A 201 -5.83 9.06 -14.13
N GLN A 202 -7.08 8.63 -14.33
CA GLN A 202 -7.89 8.94 -15.52
C GLN A 202 -9.16 9.75 -15.21
N ALA A 203 -9.46 9.99 -13.93
CA ALA A 203 -10.62 10.76 -13.51
C ALA A 203 -10.50 12.25 -13.85
N SER A 204 -11.64 12.92 -13.96
CA SER A 204 -11.68 14.38 -14.07
C SER A 204 -11.20 15.05 -12.77
N ASP A 205 -10.76 16.31 -12.88
CA ASP A 205 -10.36 17.10 -11.71
C ASP A 205 -11.48 17.17 -10.66
N PHE A 206 -12.73 17.30 -11.10
CA PHE A 206 -13.89 17.35 -10.23
C PHE A 206 -14.10 16.05 -9.44
N GLU A 207 -14.00 14.89 -10.10
CA GLU A 207 -14.15 13.58 -9.44
C GLU A 207 -13.07 13.36 -8.38
N VAL A 208 -11.83 13.79 -8.64
CA VAL A 208 -10.73 13.68 -7.66
C VAL A 208 -10.95 14.60 -6.47
N ILE A 209 -11.34 15.86 -6.72
CA ILE A 209 -11.64 16.81 -5.63
C ILE A 209 -12.85 16.33 -4.82
N GLN A 210 -13.87 15.76 -5.47
CA GLN A 210 -15.04 15.24 -4.78
C GLN A 210 -14.70 14.06 -3.87
N ASP A 211 -13.94 13.08 -4.34
CA ASP A 211 -13.56 11.91 -3.52
C ASP A 211 -12.68 12.33 -2.32
N GLU A 212 -11.77 13.29 -2.53
CA GLU A 212 -10.97 13.88 -1.47
C GLU A 212 -11.82 14.62 -0.43
N TRP A 213 -12.79 15.41 -0.89
CA TRP A 213 -13.71 16.11 0.01
C TRP A 213 -14.58 15.13 0.80
N GLU A 214 -15.08 14.07 0.17
CA GLU A 214 -15.84 13.03 0.86
C GLU A 214 -15.00 12.31 1.92
N ARG A 215 -13.71 12.06 1.66
CA ARG A 215 -12.75 11.51 2.62
C ARG A 215 -12.58 12.42 3.83
N GLU A 216 -12.27 13.70 3.60
CA GLU A 216 -12.07 14.69 4.67
C GLU A 216 -13.34 14.93 5.48
N SER A 217 -14.52 14.92 4.83
CA SER A 217 -15.80 15.04 5.51
C SER A 217 -16.04 13.88 6.49
N ARG A 218 -15.71 12.64 6.09
CA ARG A 218 -15.83 11.46 6.97
C ARG A 218 -14.89 11.53 8.17
N VAL A 219 -13.63 11.95 7.95
CA VAL A 219 -12.66 12.13 9.05
C VAL A 219 -13.15 13.17 10.03
N THR A 220 -13.62 14.32 9.53
CA THR A 220 -14.16 15.40 10.36
C THR A 220 -15.36 14.91 11.17
N GLN A 221 -16.32 14.23 10.56
CA GLN A 221 -17.48 13.66 11.26
C GLN A 221 -17.08 12.64 12.34
N PHE A 222 -16.10 11.79 12.06
CA PHE A 222 -15.58 10.84 13.04
C PHE A 222 -14.93 11.54 14.24
N LEU A 223 -14.09 12.54 13.99
CA LEU A 223 -13.46 13.32 15.05
C LEU A 223 -14.48 14.08 15.89
N THR A 224 -15.45 14.75 15.27
CA THR A 224 -16.54 15.43 15.98
C THR A 224 -17.29 14.49 16.90
N ARG A 225 -17.65 13.29 16.42
CA ARG A 225 -18.38 12.30 17.21
C ARG A 225 -17.56 11.77 18.39
N ASN A 226 -16.25 11.58 18.22
CA ASN A 226 -15.38 11.16 19.32
C ASN A 226 -15.20 12.27 20.37
N LEU A 227 -15.11 13.53 19.94
CA LEU A 227 -15.03 14.68 20.84
C LEU A 227 -16.32 14.86 21.64
N GLU A 228 -17.49 14.72 21.01
CA GLU A 228 -18.80 14.73 21.69
C GLU A 228 -18.92 13.60 22.72
N TYR A 229 -18.48 12.39 22.35
CA TYR A 229 -18.45 11.24 23.26
C TYR A 229 -17.55 11.50 24.48
N LEU A 230 -16.31 11.96 24.26
CA LEU A 230 -15.38 12.28 25.35
C LEU A 230 -15.93 13.38 26.27
N GLY A 231 -16.51 14.45 25.71
CA GLY A 231 -17.14 15.52 26.47
C GLY A 231 -18.32 15.05 27.32
N SER A 232 -19.10 14.08 26.83
CA SER A 232 -20.21 13.48 27.60
C SER A 232 -19.74 12.58 28.74
N THR A 233 -18.57 11.94 28.63
CA THR A 233 -18.01 11.07 29.67
C THR A 233 -17.21 11.80 30.76
N THR A 234 -16.85 13.07 30.53
CA THR A 234 -16.10 13.89 31.51
C THR A 234 -16.98 14.74 32.43
N HIS A 235 -18.32 14.61 32.32
CA HIS A 235 -19.29 15.34 33.14
C HIS A 235 -20.01 14.49 34.21
N ASP A 236 -19.53 13.27 34.48
CA ASP A 236 -19.86 12.46 35.66
C ASP A 236 -18.70 12.48 36.69
#